data_AF-A0A925Z5B0-F1
#
_entry.id   AF-A0A925Z5B0-F1
#
_cell.length_a   1.000
_cell.length_b   1.000
_cell.length_c   1.000
_cell.angle_alpha   90.00
_cell.angle_beta   90.00
_cell.angle_gamma   90.00
#
_symmetry.space_group_name_H-M   'P 1'
#
loop_
_entity.id
_entity.type
_entity.pdbx_description
1 polymer ?
#
loop_
_entity_poly.entity_id
_entity_poly.type
_entity_poly.pdbx_seq_one_letter_code
_entity_poly.pdbx_strand_id
1 'polypeptide(L)'
;MHFKLLIIDDDPVHHKLVEMVVKKSNPLVKQTAFFEASDAFCYILKNNTFNTLPDIILLDLEMPLVTGWGFLELFEIITQGLEKTST
;
A
#
# COMPACT_ATOMS: atom_id res chain seq x y z
N MET A 1 6.44 13.84 -10.79
CA MET A 1 5.92 12.56 -10.29
C MET A 1 4.96 12.86 -9.15
N HIS A 2 3.85 12.12 -9.03
CA HIS A 2 2.93 12.28 -7.89
C HIS A 2 3.25 11.19 -6.88
N PHE A 3 3.41 11.59 -5.61
CA PHE A 3 3.60 10.68 -4.50
C PHE A 3 2.38 9.78 -4.34
N LYS A 4 2.59 8.47 -4.21
CA LYS A 4 1.57 7.44 -4.13
C LYS A 4 1.61 6.74 -2.79
N LEU A 5 0.49 6.79 -2.09
CA LEU A 5 0.29 6.11 -0.83
C LEU A 5 -0.63 4.90 -1.04
N LEU A 6 -0.17 3.74 -0.59
CA LEU A 6 -0.97 2.53 -0.46
C LEU A 6 -1.34 2.32 1.00
N ILE A 7 -2.61 2.01 1.28
CA ILE A 7 -3.12 1.74 2.62
C ILE A 7 -3.69 0.32 2.62
N ILE A 8 -3.31 -0.49 3.61
CA ILE A 8 -3.77 -1.87 3.77
C ILE A 8 -4.17 -2.01 5.25
N ASP A 9 -5.47 -2.04 5.52
CA ASP A 9 -6.05 -2.04 6.86
C ASP A 9 -7.48 -2.56 6.74
N ASP A 10 -7.95 -3.46 7.61
CA ASP A 10 -9.30 -4.03 7.48
C ASP A 10 -10.40 -3.12 8.05
N ASP A 11 -10.04 -2.03 8.75
CA ASP A 11 -10.98 -1.08 9.34
C ASP A 11 -11.30 0.11 8.40
N PRO A 12 -12.56 0.26 7.94
CA PRO A 12 -12.98 1.38 7.10
C PRO A 12 -12.93 2.75 7.78
N VAL A 13 -13.00 2.81 9.11
CA VAL A 13 -12.86 4.04 9.89
C VAL A 13 -11.41 4.53 9.84
N HIS A 14 -10.44 3.63 10.00
CA HIS A 14 -9.02 3.96 9.88
C HIS A 14 -8.69 4.47 8.47
N HIS A 15 -9.21 3.83 7.42
CA HIS A 15 -9.04 4.30 6.04
C HIS A 15 -9.48 5.74 5.87
N LYS A 16 -10.67 6.08 6.37
CA LYS A 16 -11.19 7.45 6.26
C LYS A 16 -10.40 8.45 7.08
N LEU A 17 -9.94 8.06 8.27
CA LEU A 17 -9.09 8.92 9.08
C LEU A 17 -7.78 9.23 8.35
N VAL A 18 -7.09 8.21 7.84
CA VAL A 18 -5.84 8.37 7.08
C VAL A 18 -6.09 9.23 5.84
N GLU A 19 -7.18 8.96 5.10
CA GLU A 19 -7.51 9.72 3.90
C GLU A 19 -7.72 11.21 4.19
N MET A 20 -8.43 11.53 5.28
CA MET A 20 -8.65 12.89 5.73
C MET A 20 -7.35 13.58 6.14
N VAL A 21 -6.48 12.89 6.90
CA VAL A 21 -5.19 13.42 7.35
C VAL A 21 -4.27 13.70 6.16
N VAL A 22 -4.16 12.75 5.23
CA VAL A 22 -3.31 12.89 4.03
C VAL A 22 -3.83 13.98 3.10
N LYS A 23 -5.15 14.06 2.87
CA LYS A 23 -5.73 15.15 2.06
C LYS A 23 -5.47 16.52 2.65
N LYS A 24 -5.49 16.62 3.99
CA LYS A 24 -5.22 17.87 4.70
C LYS A 24 -3.74 18.26 4.65
N SER A 25 -2.83 17.29 4.68
CA SER A 25 -1.38 17.55 4.66
C SER A 25 -0.85 17.79 3.24
N ASN A 26 -1.27 16.97 2.28
CA ASN A 26 -0.90 17.12 0.87
C ASN A 26 -1.99 16.52 -0.06
N PRO A 27 -2.86 17.35 -0.64
CA PRO A 27 -3.96 16.87 -1.49
C PRO A 27 -3.51 16.27 -2.83
N LEU A 28 -2.24 16.43 -3.22
CA LEU A 28 -1.69 15.87 -4.46
C LEU A 28 -1.25 14.41 -4.31
N VAL A 29 -1.25 13.86 -3.09
CA VAL A 29 -0.95 12.45 -2.85
C VAL A 29 -2.06 11.58 -3.40
N LYS A 30 -1.71 10.68 -4.32
CA LYS A 30 -2.64 9.67 -4.83
C LYS A 30 -2.72 8.53 -3.84
N GLN A 31 -3.91 8.27 -3.33
CA GLN A 31 -4.15 7.24 -2.33
C GLN A 31 -4.88 6.05 -2.96
N THR A 32 -4.43 4.84 -2.63
CA THR A 32 -5.11 3.57 -2.94
C THR A 32 -5.25 2.81 -1.62
N ALA A 33 -6.42 2.28 -1.32
CA ALA A 33 -6.67 1.56 -0.07
C ALA A 33 -7.27 0.18 -0.33
N PHE A 34 -6.88 -0.81 0.48
CA PHE A 34 -7.37 -2.18 0.45
C PHE A 34 -7.71 -2.65 1.86
N PHE A 35 -8.75 -3.47 1.97
CA PHE A 35 -9.19 -4.08 3.24
C PHE A 35 -8.53 -5.42 3.54
N GLU A 36 -8.00 -6.06 2.50
CA GLU A 36 -7.35 -7.36 2.59
C GLU A 36 -5.96 -7.31 1.96
N ALA A 37 -5.00 -7.98 2.61
CA ALA A 37 -3.64 -8.10 2.11
C ALA A 37 -3.57 -8.81 0.73
N SER A 38 -4.46 -9.75 0.46
CA SER A 38 -4.59 -10.48 -0.82
C SER A 38 -4.84 -9.53 -2.01
N ASP A 39 -5.76 -8.58 -1.85
CA ASP A 39 -6.11 -7.60 -2.87
C ASP A 39 -4.97 -6.61 -3.10
N ALA A 40 -4.33 -6.14 -2.02
CA ALA A 40 -3.17 -5.28 -2.10
C ALA A 40 -2.00 -5.96 -2.82
N PHE A 41 -1.77 -7.24 -2.53
CA PHE A 41 -0.73 -8.04 -3.18
C PHE A 41 -1.02 -8.21 -4.67
N CYS A 42 -2.26 -8.56 -5.03
CA CYS A 42 -2.70 -8.61 -6.44
C CYS A 42 -2.51 -7.27 -7.15
N TYR A 43 -2.80 -6.16 -6.46
CA TYR A 43 -2.60 -4.82 -7.01
C TYR A 43 -1.13 -4.53 -7.29
N ILE A 44 -0.22 -4.83 -6.36
CA ILE A 44 1.22 -4.61 -6.52
C ILE A 44 1.77 -5.45 -7.68
N LEU A 45 1.39 -6.74 -7.76
CA LEU A 45 1.82 -7.62 -8.86
C LEU A 45 1.37 -7.12 -10.23
N LYS A 46 0.15 -6.58 -10.33
CA LYS A 46 -0.36 -5.97 -11.57
C LYS A 46 0.27 -4.62 -11.88
N ASN A 47 0.78 -3.91 -10.87
CA ASN A 47 1.31 -2.55 -10.94
C ASN A 47 2.78 -2.51 -10.49
N ASN A 48 3.60 -3.36 -11.11
CA ASN A 48 4.99 -3.61 -10.72
C ASN A 48 6.02 -2.73 -11.45
N THR A 49 5.59 -1.69 -12.17
CA THR A 49 6.51 -0.76 -12.84
C THR A 49 6.84 0.42 -11.91
N PHE A 50 8.01 1.04 -12.10
CA PHE A 50 8.47 2.19 -11.31
C PHE A 50 7.39 3.28 -11.11
N ASN A 51 6.72 3.66 -12.20
CA ASN A 51 5.68 4.69 -12.17
C ASN A 51 4.36 4.24 -11.54
N THR A 52 4.13 2.94 -11.35
CA THR A 52 2.86 2.40 -10.84
C THR A 52 2.96 1.97 -9.38
N LEU A 53 4.13 1.51 -8.94
CA LEU A 53 4.41 1.13 -7.56
C LEU A 53 4.15 2.27 -6.56
N PRO A 54 3.65 1.94 -5.36
CA PRO A 54 3.49 2.92 -4.28
C PRO A 54 4.85 3.42 -3.78
N ASP A 55 4.88 4.66 -3.27
CA ASP A 55 6.07 5.24 -2.62
C ASP A 55 6.12 4.84 -1.15
N ILE A 56 4.96 4.79 -0.49
CA ILE A 56 4.79 4.33 0.88
C ILE A 56 3.59 3.38 0.95
N ILE A 57 3.74 2.35 1.79
CA ILE A 57 2.66 1.45 2.20
C ILE A 57 2.43 1.69 3.68
N LEU A 58 1.20 2.06 4.06
CA LEU A 58 0.71 1.99 5.43
C LEU A 58 0.00 0.65 5.59
N LEU A 59 0.49 -0.17 6.51
CA LEU A 59 0.09 -1.56 6.67
C LEU A 59 -0.34 -1.78 8.11
N ASP A 60 -1.57 -2.25 8.30
CA ASP A 60 -2.01 -2.82 9.55
C ASP A 60 -1.41 -4.22 9.77
N LEU A 61 -1.07 -4.52 11.02
CA LEU A 61 -0.47 -5.78 11.40
C LEU A 61 -1.53 -6.81 11.82
N GLU A 62 -2.67 -6.37 12.34
CA GLU A 62 -3.71 -7.21 12.97
C GLU A 62 -4.93 -7.43 12.06
N MET A 63 -4.70 -7.96 10.86
CA MET A 63 -5.78 -8.32 9.93
C MET A 63 -6.26 -9.78 10.08
N PRO A 64 -7.55 -10.07 9.82
CA PRO A 64 -8.18 -11.36 10.15
C PRO A 64 -7.81 -12.55 9.24
N LEU A 65 -7.54 -12.32 7.95
CA LEU A 65 -7.26 -13.40 6.99
C LEU A 65 -5.76 -13.64 6.79
N VAL A 66 -5.05 -12.59 6.37
CA VAL A 66 -3.60 -12.57 6.22
C VAL A 66 -3.12 -11.42 7.08
N THR A 67 -2.31 -11.72 8.10
CA THR A 67 -1.75 -10.70 8.99
C THR A 67 -0.79 -9.80 8.23
N GLY A 68 -0.53 -8.58 8.74
CA GLY A 68 0.46 -7.71 8.12
C GLY A 68 1.85 -8.32 8.06
N TRP A 69 2.21 -9.15 9.06
CA TRP A 69 3.44 -9.93 9.02
C TRP A 69 3.47 -10.95 7.88
N GLY A 70 2.37 -11.70 7.67
CA GLY A 70 2.26 -12.62 6.53
C GLY A 70 2.31 -11.90 5.18
N PHE A 71 1.74 -10.69 5.10
CA PHE A 71 1.91 -9.84 3.93
C PHE A 71 3.38 -9.48 3.68
N LEU A 72 4.14 -9.12 4.73
CA LEU A 72 5.56 -8.77 4.60
C LEU A 72 6.40 -9.96 4.11
N GLU A 73 6.16 -11.17 4.60
CA GLU A 73 6.84 -12.38 4.12
C GLU A 73 6.59 -12.63 2.63
N LEU A 74 5.33 -12.51 2.18
CA LEU A 74 4.98 -12.62 0.75
C LEU A 74 5.59 -11.48 -0.07
N PHE A 75 5.61 -10.28 0.49
CA PHE A 75 6.16 -9.09 -0.15
C PHE A 75 7.68 -9.21 -0.34
N GLU A 76 8.41 -9.74 0.64
CA GLU A 76 9.86 -9.97 0.56
C GLU A 76 10.21 -10.88 -0.61
N ILE A 77 9.42 -11.93 -0.86
CA ILE A 77 9.63 -12.87 -1.97
C ILE A 77 9.52 -12.15 -3.33
N ILE A 78 8.56 -11.24 -3.48
CA ILE A 78 8.32 -10.56 -4.77
C ILE A 78 9.20 -9.32 -4.97
N THR A 79 9.67 -8.68 -3.89
CA THR A 79 10.52 -7.47 -3.99
C THR A 79 11.90 -7.74 -4.55
N GLN A 80 12.36 -8.99 -4.58
CA GLN A 80 13.62 -9.38 -5.22
C GLN A 80 13.68 -9.03 -6.72
N GLY A 81 12.53 -8.71 -7.35
CA GLY A 81 12.45 -8.18 -8.72
C GLY A 81 11.78 -6.80 -8.85
N LEU A 82 11.48 -6.11 -7.75
CA LEU A 82 10.85 -4.79 -7.75
C LEU A 82 11.89 -3.72 -7.42
N GLU A 83 12.29 -2.93 -8.42
CA GLU A 83 13.15 -1.76 -8.19
C GLU A 83 12.34 -0.47 -8.27
N LYS A 84 12.35 0.29 -7.16
CA LYS A 84 11.90 1.68 -7.13
C LYS A 84 13.09 2.63 -7.01
N THR A 85 13.95 2.61 -8.02
CA THR A 85 15.13 3.49 -8.11
C THR A 85 14.77 4.80 -8.80
N SER A 86 14.88 5.91 -8.07
CA SER A 86 14.69 7.25 -8.63
C SER A 86 15.90 7.59 -9.51
N THR A 87 15.77 7.41 -10.82
CA THR A 87 16.73 7.97 -11.79
C THR A 87 16.43 9.45 -12.03
#